data_AF-A0AAD7DXY7-F1
#
_entry.id   AF-A0AAD7DXY7-F1
#
_cell.length_a   1.000
_cell.length_b   1.000
_cell.length_c   1.000
_cell.angle_alpha   90.00
_cell.angle_beta   90.00
_cell.angle_gamma   90.00
#
_symmetry.space_group_name_H-M   'P 1'
#
loop_
_entity.id
_entity.type
_entity.pdbx_description
1 polymer ?
#
loop_
_entity_poly.entity_id
_entity_poly.type
_entity_poly.pdbx_seq_one_letter_code
_entity_poly.pdbx_strand_id
1 'polypeptide(L)'
;MKSFLAPFKLAVKITRALRAEPGQLVYCRERTSINACFYEFLQTRGVDLSSGESTFLHNLQSKPPGKLGRPCIILDRLSDGRYTVCFIAQMRSPVFSPVGRFFAMPVRVHSSSDPRIEQPSSLPSTPPPINQTASLPPINQQLPEESSFRPPLRLTDPGAPGSRGKYTFFLYAIPVVRQRVHLPPGRPMRLVEGDFERLVEFALERETVCRARHAAMRREQLHWFGKHYNTWPTLNPQEEEPKRRTHLEM
;
A
#
# COMPACT_ATOMS: atom_id res chain seq x y z
N MET A 1 -13.56 -39.67 -48.52
CA MET A 1 -13.62 -38.59 -47.50
C MET A 1 -12.81 -39.03 -46.29
N LYS A 2 -11.58 -38.54 -46.12
CA LYS A 2 -10.69 -38.87 -44.99
C LYS A 2 -10.72 -37.70 -44.00
N SER A 3 -11.23 -37.95 -42.80
CA SER A 3 -11.27 -37.00 -41.69
C SER A 3 -9.87 -36.81 -41.11
N PHE A 4 -9.22 -35.72 -41.49
CA PHE A 4 -8.07 -35.17 -40.79
C PHE A 4 -8.62 -34.25 -39.72
N LEU A 5 -8.44 -34.58 -38.44
CA LEU A 5 -8.24 -33.62 -37.34
C LEU A 5 -7.83 -34.43 -36.10
N ALA A 6 -6.51 -34.42 -35.85
CA ALA A 6 -5.89 -34.99 -34.68
C ALA A 6 -6.29 -34.22 -33.41
N PRO A 7 -6.28 -34.87 -32.23
CA PRO A 7 -6.56 -34.20 -30.97
C PRO A 7 -5.41 -33.23 -30.65
N PHE A 8 -5.74 -31.94 -30.54
CA PHE A 8 -4.91 -30.95 -29.86
C PHE A 8 -4.69 -31.42 -28.42
N LYS A 9 -3.55 -32.09 -28.18
CA LYS A 9 -2.99 -32.23 -26.83
C LYS A 9 -2.58 -30.83 -26.40
N LEU A 10 -3.51 -30.09 -25.79
CA LEU A 10 -3.19 -28.91 -25.01
C LEU A 10 -2.29 -29.39 -23.87
N ALA A 11 -0.98 -29.24 -24.06
CA ALA A 11 -0.01 -29.38 -23.00
C ALA A 11 -0.31 -28.23 -22.02
N VAL A 12 -1.24 -28.46 -21.10
CA VAL A 12 -1.33 -27.72 -19.86
C VAL A 12 -0.06 -28.07 -19.10
N LYS A 13 1.03 -27.37 -19.45
CA LYS A 13 2.10 -27.14 -18.48
C LYS A 13 1.37 -26.49 -17.32
N ILE A 14 1.04 -27.29 -16.32
CA ILE A 14 0.86 -26.82 -14.95
C ILE A 14 2.25 -26.32 -14.58
N THR A 15 2.61 -25.13 -15.08
CA THR A 15 3.62 -24.31 -14.46
C THR A 15 3.11 -24.18 -13.04
N ARG A 16 3.71 -24.92 -12.12
CA ARG A 16 3.63 -24.68 -10.68
C ARG A 16 3.85 -23.18 -10.57
N ALA A 17 2.78 -22.41 -10.49
CA ALA A 17 2.87 -20.97 -10.44
C ALA A 17 3.68 -20.72 -9.18
N LEU A 18 4.91 -20.22 -9.35
CA LEU A 18 5.75 -19.84 -8.22
C LEU A 18 4.89 -18.94 -7.36
N ARG A 19 4.51 -19.46 -6.18
CA ARG A 19 3.68 -18.71 -5.25
C ARG A 19 4.57 -17.62 -4.70
N ALA A 20 4.19 -16.39 -4.98
CA ALA A 20 4.90 -15.26 -4.44
C ALA A 20 4.63 -15.18 -2.92
N GLU A 21 5.65 -14.83 -2.16
CA GLU A 21 5.61 -14.80 -0.70
C GLU A 21 5.46 -13.35 -0.18
N PRO A 22 4.92 -13.16 1.03
CA PRO A 22 4.90 -11.85 1.68
C PRO A 22 6.28 -11.17 1.68
N GLY A 23 6.30 -9.86 1.48
CA GLY A 23 7.51 -9.04 1.37
C GLY A 23 8.22 -9.12 0.01
N GLN A 24 7.75 -9.96 -0.93
CA GLN A 24 8.32 -10.03 -2.28
C GLN A 24 7.79 -8.92 -3.20
N LEU A 25 8.68 -8.44 -4.06
CA LEU A 25 8.35 -7.58 -5.19
C LEU A 25 7.73 -8.41 -6.32
N VAL A 26 6.55 -7.99 -6.76
CA VAL A 26 5.82 -8.55 -7.89
C VAL A 26 5.33 -7.43 -8.82
N TYR A 27 4.82 -7.81 -9.99
CA TYR A 27 4.24 -6.93 -10.97
C TYR A 27 2.77 -7.28 -11.18
N CYS A 28 1.90 -6.30 -10.98
CA CYS A 28 0.48 -6.43 -11.30
C CYS A 28 0.22 -5.85 -12.69
N ARG A 29 -0.32 -6.65 -13.62
CA ARG A 29 -0.62 -6.18 -14.99
C ARG A 29 -1.80 -5.21 -15.07
N GLU A 30 -2.59 -5.14 -14.02
CA GLU A 30 -3.76 -4.26 -13.97
C GLU A 30 -3.31 -2.79 -13.95
N ARG A 31 -4.02 -1.95 -14.71
CA ARG A 31 -3.81 -0.50 -14.65
C ARG A 31 -4.48 0.02 -13.39
N THR A 32 -3.68 0.32 -12.38
CA THR A 32 -4.18 0.85 -11.11
C THR A 32 -3.57 2.23 -10.88
N SER A 33 -4.40 3.27 -10.76
CA SER A 33 -3.92 4.54 -10.18
C SER A 33 -4.04 4.46 -8.65
N ILE A 34 -3.31 5.30 -7.92
CA ILE A 34 -3.46 5.38 -6.46
C ILE A 34 -4.93 5.65 -6.09
N ASN A 35 -5.59 6.52 -6.86
CA ASN A 35 -7.00 6.85 -6.66
C ASN A 35 -7.92 5.65 -6.97
N ALA A 36 -7.62 4.85 -8.00
CA ALA A 36 -8.36 3.61 -8.24
C ALA A 36 -8.20 2.63 -7.08
N CYS A 37 -6.97 2.43 -6.58
CA CYS A 37 -6.73 1.59 -5.42
C CYS A 37 -7.49 2.08 -4.18
N PHE A 38 -7.55 3.40 -3.97
CA PHE A 38 -8.30 3.98 -2.86
C PHE A 38 -9.80 3.70 -2.98
N TYR A 39 -10.41 3.92 -4.13
CA TYR A 39 -11.84 3.67 -4.32
C TYR A 39 -12.18 2.17 -4.25
N GLU A 40 -11.33 1.29 -4.79
CA GLU A 40 -11.48 -0.15 -4.60
C GLU A 40 -11.35 -0.54 -3.12
N PHE A 41 -10.38 0.03 -2.41
CA PHE A 41 -10.22 -0.19 -0.98
C PHE A 41 -11.51 0.21 -0.23
N LEU A 42 -12.10 1.37 -0.52
CA LEU A 42 -13.37 1.77 0.07
C LEU A 42 -14.50 0.77 -0.22
N GLN A 43 -14.65 0.32 -1.47
CA GLN A 43 -15.65 -0.68 -1.84
C GLN A 43 -15.46 -2.00 -1.08
N THR A 44 -14.21 -2.49 -0.95
CA THR A 44 -13.93 -3.73 -0.20
C THR A 44 -14.25 -3.62 1.30
N ARG A 45 -14.38 -2.41 1.83
CA ARG A 45 -14.78 -2.14 3.21
C ARG A 45 -16.28 -1.82 3.35
N GLY A 46 -17.07 -2.02 2.29
CA GLY A 46 -18.51 -1.77 2.29
C GLY A 46 -18.87 -0.28 2.27
N VAL A 47 -17.95 0.59 1.87
CA VAL A 47 -18.22 2.01 1.70
C VAL A 47 -18.71 2.26 0.28
N ASP A 48 -19.93 2.76 0.16
CA ASP A 48 -20.52 3.11 -1.13
C ASP A 48 -19.78 4.30 -1.78
N LEU A 49 -19.44 4.13 -3.05
CA LEU A 49 -18.88 5.17 -3.90
C LEU A 49 -19.99 6.04 -4.47
N SER A 50 -19.71 7.33 -4.70
CA SER A 50 -20.64 8.19 -5.43
C SER A 50 -20.71 7.77 -6.92
N SER A 51 -21.72 8.30 -7.63
CA SER A 51 -21.89 8.11 -9.07
C SER A 51 -20.63 8.52 -9.85
N GLY A 52 -20.05 9.67 -9.51
CA GLY A 52 -18.84 10.21 -10.11
C GLY A 52 -17.59 9.38 -9.82
N GLU A 53 -17.42 8.91 -8.59
CA GLU A 53 -16.31 8.03 -8.21
C GLU A 53 -16.39 6.67 -8.89
N SER A 54 -17.59 6.09 -8.94
CA SER A 54 -17.85 4.82 -9.63
C SER A 54 -17.56 4.94 -11.13
N THR A 55 -18.02 6.02 -11.76
CA THR A 55 -17.73 6.33 -13.17
C THR A 55 -16.24 6.52 -13.40
N PHE A 56 -15.55 7.23 -12.51
CA PHE A 56 -14.11 7.43 -12.59
C PHE A 56 -13.35 6.11 -12.46
N LEU A 57 -13.71 5.27 -11.48
CA LEU A 57 -13.10 3.97 -11.27
C LEU A 57 -13.30 3.07 -12.49
N HIS A 58 -14.53 3.01 -13.01
CA HIS A 58 -14.85 2.28 -14.24
C HIS A 58 -14.02 2.78 -15.44
N ASN A 59 -13.90 4.09 -15.63
CA ASN A 59 -13.09 4.68 -16.72
C ASN A 59 -11.58 4.40 -16.58
N LEU A 60 -11.09 4.17 -15.36
CA LEU A 60 -9.71 3.75 -15.16
C LEU A 60 -9.52 2.26 -15.45
N GLN A 61 -10.48 1.42 -15.06
CA GLN A 61 -10.45 -0.03 -15.24
C GLN A 61 -10.74 -0.46 -16.69
N SER A 62 -11.53 0.33 -17.44
CA SER A 62 -11.87 0.04 -18.85
C SER A 62 -10.69 0.23 -19.81
N LYS A 63 -9.63 0.92 -19.37
CA LYS A 63 -8.43 1.12 -20.20
C LYS A 63 -7.65 -0.19 -20.29
N PRO A 64 -7.12 -0.55 -21.47
CA PRO A 64 -6.35 -1.78 -21.64
C PRO A 64 -5.15 -1.81 -20.67
N PRO A 65 -4.80 -2.98 -20.12
CA PRO A 65 -3.69 -3.12 -19.19
C PRO A 65 -2.39 -2.62 -19.83
N GLY A 66 -1.55 -1.97 -19.02
CA GLY A 66 -0.25 -1.48 -19.49
C GLY A 66 0.69 -2.65 -19.78
N LYS A 67 1.55 -2.49 -20.79
CA LYS A 67 2.51 -3.55 -21.19
C LYS A 67 3.46 -3.98 -20.07
N LEU A 68 3.83 -3.07 -19.16
CA LEU A 68 4.90 -3.29 -18.16
C LEU A 68 4.41 -3.70 -16.76
N GLY A 69 3.10 -3.75 -16.53
CA GLY A 69 2.56 -3.89 -15.17
C GLY A 69 3.04 -2.79 -14.21
N ARG A 70 2.55 -2.81 -12.97
CA ARG A 70 3.01 -1.92 -11.90
C ARG A 70 3.71 -2.74 -10.82
N PRO A 71 4.89 -2.31 -10.36
CA PRO A 71 5.55 -2.96 -9.25
C PRO A 71 4.70 -2.81 -7.97
N CYS A 72 4.58 -3.90 -7.21
CA CYS A 72 3.93 -3.93 -5.92
C CYS A 72 4.61 -4.92 -4.98
N ILE A 73 4.43 -4.72 -3.67
CA ILE A 73 4.86 -5.64 -2.62
C ILE A 73 3.65 -6.45 -2.17
N ILE A 74 3.83 -7.76 -1.97
CA ILE A 74 2.81 -8.61 -1.34
C ILE A 74 2.84 -8.38 0.16
N LEU A 75 1.70 -8.01 0.73
CA LEU A 75 1.48 -7.96 2.17
C LEU A 75 1.06 -9.32 2.71
N ASP A 76 0.13 -9.97 2.03
CA ASP A 76 -0.46 -11.23 2.50
C ASP A 76 -0.95 -12.08 1.32
N ARG A 77 -1.00 -13.40 1.54
CA ARG A 77 -1.48 -14.39 0.56
C ARG A 77 -2.82 -14.94 1.02
N LEU A 78 -3.83 -14.79 0.17
CA LEU A 78 -5.17 -15.33 0.38
C LEU A 78 -5.26 -16.77 -0.14
N SER A 79 -6.21 -17.54 0.38
CA SER A 79 -6.35 -18.98 0.13
C SER A 79 -6.72 -19.35 -1.31
N ASP A 80 -7.29 -18.43 -2.07
CA ASP A 80 -7.79 -18.61 -3.45
C ASP A 80 -6.81 -18.13 -4.53
N GLY A 81 -5.54 -17.96 -4.16
CA GLY A 81 -4.51 -17.46 -5.08
C GLY A 81 -4.62 -15.96 -5.35
N ARG A 82 -5.40 -15.22 -4.55
CA ARG A 82 -5.32 -13.77 -4.47
C ARG A 82 -4.27 -13.33 -3.45
N TYR A 83 -3.86 -12.08 -3.58
CA TYR A 83 -2.82 -11.45 -2.77
C TYR A 83 -3.28 -10.07 -2.35
N THR A 84 -3.02 -9.71 -1.10
CA THR A 84 -3.10 -8.31 -0.66
C THR A 84 -1.78 -7.65 -1.04
N VAL A 85 -1.83 -6.56 -1.80
CA VAL A 85 -0.63 -5.87 -2.31
C VAL A 85 -0.64 -4.39 -2.02
N CYS A 86 0.55 -3.79 -2.01
CA CYS A 86 0.76 -2.34 -1.99
C CYS A 86 1.63 -1.90 -3.17
N PHE A 87 1.24 -0.83 -3.85
CA PHE A 87 1.94 -0.39 -5.07
C PHE A 87 3.18 0.42 -4.74
N ILE A 88 4.26 0.14 -5.48
CA ILE A 88 5.48 0.94 -5.45
C ILE A 88 5.34 2.04 -6.48
N ALA A 89 5.66 3.27 -6.10
CA ALA A 89 5.78 4.35 -7.05
C ALA A 89 7.12 5.07 -6.89
N GLN A 90 7.77 5.27 -8.03
CA GLN A 90 8.82 6.25 -8.13
C GLN A 90 8.16 7.60 -8.37
N MET A 91 8.29 8.49 -7.39
CA MET A 91 7.83 9.84 -7.57
C MET A 91 8.82 10.65 -8.39
N ARG A 92 8.30 11.42 -9.35
CA ARG A 92 9.05 12.46 -10.06
C ARG A 92 8.47 13.86 -9.84
N SER A 93 7.35 14.00 -9.13
CA SER A 93 6.65 15.26 -8.89
C SER A 93 6.22 15.39 -7.42
N PRO A 94 6.36 16.59 -6.81
CA PRO A 94 6.02 16.84 -5.41
C PRO A 94 4.52 17.01 -5.13
N VAL A 95 3.68 17.13 -6.17
CA VAL A 95 2.25 17.41 -5.98
C VAL A 95 1.48 16.12 -5.78
N PHE A 96 1.37 15.71 -4.52
CA PHE A 96 0.52 14.58 -4.15
C PHE A 96 -0.94 14.99 -4.04
N SER A 97 -1.83 14.12 -4.50
CA SER A 97 -3.21 14.13 -4.03
C SER A 97 -3.28 13.85 -2.51
N PRO A 98 -4.30 14.34 -1.80
CA PRO A 98 -4.49 14.04 -0.37
C PRO A 98 -4.41 12.54 -0.07
N VAL A 99 -5.05 11.70 -0.88
CA VAL A 99 -4.99 10.23 -0.77
C VAL A 99 -3.55 9.73 -0.95
N GLY A 100 -2.83 10.24 -1.95
CA GLY A 100 -1.44 9.88 -2.18
C GLY A 100 -0.55 10.18 -0.97
N ARG A 101 -0.69 11.36 -0.35
CA ARG A 101 0.09 11.72 0.86
C ARG A 101 -0.25 10.81 2.04
N PHE A 102 -1.54 10.55 2.23
CA PHE A 102 -2.00 9.78 3.37
C PHE A 102 -1.44 8.35 3.36
N PHE A 103 -1.36 7.73 2.18
CA PHE A 103 -0.86 6.36 2.03
C PHE A 103 0.62 6.26 1.63
N ALA A 104 1.35 7.36 1.50
CA ALA A 104 2.75 7.33 1.11
C ALA A 104 3.65 7.02 2.31
N MET A 105 4.47 5.96 2.16
CA MET A 105 5.52 5.61 3.12
C MET A 105 6.88 5.57 2.40
N PRO A 106 7.90 6.28 2.90
CA PRO A 106 9.25 6.18 2.35
C PRO A 106 9.85 4.81 2.68
N VAL A 107 10.48 4.17 1.69
CA VAL A 107 11.23 2.93 1.88
C VAL A 107 12.64 3.01 1.34
N ARG A 108 13.51 2.19 1.92
CA ARG A 108 14.86 1.97 1.40
C ARG A 108 14.85 0.68 0.61
N VAL A 109 15.26 0.75 -0.65
CA VAL A 109 15.44 -0.43 -1.49
C VAL A 109 16.93 -0.69 -1.61
N HIS A 110 17.41 -1.83 -1.10
CA HIS A 110 18.75 -2.32 -1.39
C HIS A 110 18.67 -3.29 -2.57
N SER A 111 19.36 -2.98 -3.66
CA SER A 111 19.68 -4.00 -4.66
C SER A 111 20.70 -4.94 -4.03
N SER A 112 20.41 -6.24 -3.98
CA SER A 112 21.30 -7.28 -3.43
C SER A 112 22.66 -7.43 -4.14
N SER A 113 22.98 -6.51 -5.05
CA SER A 113 24.23 -6.41 -5.79
C SER A 113 25.21 -5.41 -5.20
N ASP A 114 24.96 -4.88 -3.98
CA ASP A 114 25.87 -3.95 -3.31
C ASP A 114 26.78 -4.73 -2.34
N PRO A 115 28.02 -5.09 -2.74
CA PRO A 115 28.91 -5.95 -1.94
C PRO A 115 29.48 -5.27 -0.69
N ARG A 116 29.07 -4.03 -0.40
CA ARG A 116 29.59 -3.21 0.71
C ARG A 116 28.83 -3.37 2.02
N ILE A 117 27.79 -4.19 2.08
CA ILE A 117 27.23 -4.65 3.36
C ILE A 117 28.09 -5.84 3.81
N GLU A 118 29.33 -5.53 4.16
CA GLU A 118 30.14 -6.40 4.99
C GLU A 118 29.40 -6.60 6.31
N GLN A 119 29.40 -7.84 6.76
CA GLN A 119 28.81 -8.30 8.02
C GLN A 119 29.14 -7.31 9.16
N PRO A 120 28.23 -7.08 10.13
CA PRO A 120 28.62 -6.46 11.37
C PRO A 120 29.74 -7.32 11.97
N SER A 121 30.94 -6.75 11.98
CA SER A 121 32.13 -7.32 12.58
C SER A 121 31.78 -7.78 13.99
N SER A 122 32.10 -9.03 14.25
CA SER A 122 31.97 -9.70 15.55
C SER A 122 32.27 -8.75 16.70
N LEU A 123 31.25 -8.51 17.54
CA LEU A 123 31.38 -7.84 18.83
C LEU A 123 32.49 -8.52 19.65
N PRO A 124 33.37 -7.76 20.33
CA PRO A 124 34.27 -8.34 21.31
C PRO A 124 33.45 -8.93 22.46
N SER A 125 33.59 -10.24 22.65
CA SER A 125 33.07 -11.01 23.76
C SER A 125 33.81 -10.61 25.04
N THR A 126 33.28 -9.63 25.77
CA THR A 126 33.71 -9.37 27.15
C THR A 126 32.47 -9.14 28.01
N PRO A 127 32.13 -10.06 28.94
CA PRO A 127 31.03 -9.83 29.86
C PRO A 127 31.42 -8.76 30.90
N PRO A 128 30.53 -7.83 31.26
CA PRO A 128 30.76 -6.94 32.40
C PRO A 128 30.61 -7.70 33.73
N PRO A 129 31.31 -7.28 34.80
CA PRO A 129 31.19 -7.88 36.11
C PRO A 129 29.82 -7.57 36.74
N ILE A 130 29.23 -8.60 37.32
CA ILE A 130 27.97 -8.56 38.07
C ILE A 130 28.25 -7.91 39.43
N ASN A 131 27.83 -6.65 39.61
CA ASN A 131 27.66 -6.08 40.94
C ASN A 131 26.19 -6.09 41.34
N GLN A 132 25.93 -6.79 42.43
CA GLN A 132 24.64 -6.97 43.07
C GLN A 132 24.19 -5.69 43.78
N THR A 133 22.88 -5.64 44.04
CA THR A 133 22.16 -4.80 45.03
C THR A 133 21.58 -3.50 44.49
N ALA A 134 20.31 -3.53 44.08
CA ALA A 134 19.43 -2.37 44.12
C ALA A 134 18.01 -2.80 44.50
N SER A 135 17.56 -2.27 45.63
CA SER A 135 16.28 -2.48 46.28
C SER A 135 15.13 -1.87 45.47
N LEU A 136 14.00 -2.58 45.37
CA LEU A 136 12.77 -2.11 44.74
C LEU A 136 12.04 -1.07 45.63
N PRO A 137 11.65 0.10 45.12
CA PRO A 137 10.66 0.95 45.77
C PRO A 137 9.22 0.51 45.46
N PRO A 138 8.23 0.91 46.28
CA PRO A 138 6.85 0.46 46.18
C PRO A 138 6.11 1.04 44.97
N ILE A 139 5.28 0.19 44.37
CA ILE A 139 4.41 0.48 43.22
C ILE A 139 3.24 1.36 43.70
N ASN A 140 3.28 2.65 43.35
CA ASN A 140 2.09 3.51 43.37
C ASN A 140 1.42 3.45 41.99
N GLN A 141 0.25 2.83 41.94
CA GLN A 141 -0.60 2.79 40.75
C GLN A 141 -1.26 4.15 40.54
N GLN A 142 -0.73 4.95 39.62
CA GLN A 142 -1.47 6.03 38.97
C GLN A 142 -1.60 5.68 37.49
N LEU A 143 -2.84 5.42 37.07
CA LEU A 143 -3.23 5.35 35.66
C LEU A 143 -2.88 6.70 34.99
N PRO A 144 -2.18 6.73 33.85
CA PRO A 144 -2.15 7.92 33.02
C PRO A 144 -3.45 8.01 32.22
N GLU A 145 -4.10 9.16 32.39
CA GLU A 145 -5.23 9.64 31.61
C GLU A 145 -4.92 9.66 30.10
N GLU A 146 -6.01 9.56 29.35
CA GLU A 146 -6.07 9.57 27.90
C GLU A 146 -5.36 10.76 27.24
N SER A 147 -4.97 10.53 25.98
CA SER A 147 -5.11 11.53 24.91
C SER A 147 -4.15 12.73 24.95
N SER A 148 -2.87 12.45 24.71
CA SER A 148 -2.07 13.33 23.84
C SER A 148 -1.69 12.54 22.58
N PHE A 149 -2.61 12.47 21.62
CA PHE A 149 -2.30 11.99 20.28
C PHE A 149 -1.25 12.94 19.70
N ARG A 150 0.01 12.50 19.65
CA ARG A 150 1.06 13.27 18.99
C ARG A 150 0.63 13.44 17.53
N PRO A 151 0.59 14.66 16.97
CA PRO A 151 0.37 14.83 15.55
C PRO A 151 1.39 13.95 14.81
N PRO A 152 1.00 13.26 13.72
CA PRO A 152 1.92 12.38 13.01
C PRO A 152 3.18 13.16 12.67
N LEU A 153 4.33 12.54 12.96
CA LEU A 153 5.68 12.99 12.62
C LEU A 153 5.61 13.89 11.39
N ARG A 154 5.96 15.18 11.57
CA ARG A 154 6.11 16.11 10.44
C ARG A 154 6.94 15.37 9.40
N LEU A 155 6.30 15.07 8.26
CA LEU A 155 6.95 14.56 7.07
C LEU A 155 8.07 15.57 6.79
N THR A 156 9.31 15.26 7.17
CA THR A 156 10.45 16.11 6.84
C THR A 156 10.40 16.26 5.34
N ASP A 157 10.29 17.51 4.88
CA ASP A 157 10.21 17.85 3.47
C ASP A 157 11.21 16.98 2.69
N PRO A 158 10.77 16.19 1.69
CA PRO A 158 11.65 15.31 0.91
C PRO A 158 12.61 16.09 -0.01
N GLY A 159 12.90 17.35 0.30
CA GLY A 159 13.64 18.30 -0.52
C GLY A 159 14.80 18.99 0.18
N ALA A 160 15.36 18.44 1.27
CA ALA A 160 16.62 18.99 1.79
C ALA A 160 17.74 18.83 0.72
N PRO A 161 18.25 19.94 0.15
CA PRO A 161 19.25 19.90 -0.91
C PRO A 161 20.58 19.43 -0.29
N GLY A 162 20.91 18.15 -0.45
CA GLY A 162 22.17 17.61 0.07
C GLY A 162 22.32 16.08 0.05
N SER A 163 21.23 15.31 -0.03
CA SER A 163 21.31 13.83 -0.04
C SER A 163 21.55 13.26 -1.45
N ARG A 164 22.73 13.55 -2.03
CA ARG A 164 23.22 12.86 -3.23
C ARG A 164 23.56 11.40 -2.87
N GLY A 165 22.59 10.48 -2.91
CA GLY A 165 22.91 9.05 -2.83
C GLY A 165 21.80 8.06 -2.44
N LYS A 166 20.57 8.48 -2.12
CA LYS A 166 19.51 7.51 -1.78
C LYS A 166 18.27 7.82 -2.59
N TYR A 167 17.95 6.96 -3.56
CA TYR A 167 16.63 6.97 -4.19
C TYR A 167 15.59 6.67 -3.09
N THR A 168 14.90 7.69 -2.59
CA THR A 168 13.72 7.53 -1.74
C THR A 168 12.56 7.13 -2.65
N PHE A 169 12.29 5.83 -2.72
CA PHE A 169 11.04 5.34 -3.27
C PHE A 169 9.94 5.51 -2.22
N PHE A 170 8.73 5.78 -2.69
CA PHE A 170 7.56 5.77 -1.83
C PHE A 170 6.72 4.53 -2.15
N LEU A 171 6.28 3.84 -1.12
CA LEU A 171 5.24 2.84 -1.20
C LEU A 171 3.90 3.53 -0.95
N TYR A 172 2.94 3.30 -1.83
CA TYR A 172 1.56 3.60 -1.55
C TYR A 172 0.94 2.38 -0.86
N ALA A 173 0.87 2.46 0.47
CA ALA A 173 0.40 1.40 1.33
C ALA A 173 -1.14 1.35 1.38
N ILE A 174 -1.78 1.36 0.21
CA ILE A 174 -3.23 1.10 0.10
C ILE A 174 -3.37 -0.41 -0.11
N PRO A 175 -3.84 -1.17 0.90
CA PRO A 175 -3.99 -2.61 0.76
C PRO A 175 -5.13 -2.90 -0.21
N VAL A 176 -4.81 -3.58 -1.32
CA VAL A 176 -5.83 -4.02 -2.28
C VAL A 176 -5.60 -5.46 -2.69
N VAL A 177 -6.69 -6.16 -3.00
CA VAL A 177 -6.65 -7.57 -3.36
C VAL A 177 -6.44 -7.74 -4.87
N ARG A 178 -5.51 -8.60 -5.27
CA ARG A 178 -5.14 -8.87 -6.67
C ARG A 178 -4.94 -10.35 -6.93
N GLN A 179 -5.31 -10.81 -8.13
CA GLN A 179 -5.15 -12.22 -8.54
C GLN A 179 -4.06 -12.42 -9.60
N ARG A 180 -3.80 -11.39 -10.43
CA ARG A 180 -2.88 -11.48 -11.57
C ARG A 180 -1.53 -10.81 -11.27
N VAL A 181 -0.83 -11.34 -10.28
CA VAL A 181 0.54 -10.93 -9.93
C VAL A 181 1.56 -11.82 -10.64
N HIS A 182 2.65 -11.22 -11.07
CA HIS A 182 3.74 -11.89 -11.77
C HIS A 182 5.06 -11.59 -11.07
N LEU A 183 5.91 -12.60 -10.90
CA LEU A 183 7.28 -12.37 -10.45
C LEU A 183 8.08 -11.71 -11.58
N PRO A 184 8.96 -10.75 -11.26
CA PRO A 184 9.93 -10.26 -12.25
C PRO A 184 10.82 -11.40 -12.76
N PRO A 185 11.33 -11.30 -14.00
CA PRO A 185 12.38 -12.20 -14.46
C PRO A 185 13.63 -12.01 -13.58
N GLY A 186 14.24 -13.12 -13.14
CA GLY A 186 15.47 -13.11 -12.34
C GLY A 186 15.28 -13.50 -10.88
N ARG A 187 16.19 -13.02 -10.01
CA ARG A 187 16.12 -13.30 -8.56
C ARG A 187 14.98 -12.53 -7.92
N PRO A 188 14.17 -13.15 -7.03
CA PRO A 188 13.14 -12.44 -6.28
C PRO A 188 13.75 -11.28 -5.50
N MET A 189 13.22 -10.07 -5.71
CA MET A 189 13.56 -8.91 -4.89
C MET A 189 12.63 -8.88 -3.67
N ARG A 190 13.17 -8.50 -2.51
CA ARG A 190 12.43 -8.38 -1.25
C ARG A 190 12.74 -7.04 -0.60
N LEU A 191 11.83 -6.58 0.25
CA LEU A 191 12.13 -5.49 1.17
C LEU A 191 13.24 -5.90 2.15
N VAL A 192 13.93 -4.90 2.67
CA VAL A 192 14.93 -5.07 3.72
C VAL A 192 14.24 -5.56 4.99
N GLU A 193 14.95 -6.34 5.80
CA GLU A 193 14.49 -6.76 7.12
C GLU A 193 14.05 -5.54 7.95
N GLY A 194 12.86 -5.61 8.56
CA GLY A 194 12.23 -4.51 9.29
C GLY A 194 11.37 -3.57 8.43
N ASP A 195 11.70 -3.34 7.16
CA ASP A 195 10.90 -2.45 6.30
C ASP A 195 9.57 -3.11 5.87
N PHE A 196 9.52 -4.44 5.82
CA PHE A 196 8.26 -5.15 5.56
C PHE A 196 7.30 -5.04 6.75
N GLU A 197 7.78 -5.28 7.96
CA GLU A 197 7.01 -5.16 9.20
C GLU A 197 6.47 -3.74 9.35
N ARG A 198 7.33 -2.73 9.13
CA ARG A 198 6.93 -1.32 9.13
C ARG A 198 5.87 -1.00 8.08
N LEU A 199 5.96 -1.60 6.89
CA LEU A 199 4.94 -1.43 5.84
C LEU A 199 3.59 -2.01 6.28
N VAL A 200 3.60 -3.20 6.88
CA VAL A 200 2.38 -3.85 7.36
C VAL A 200 1.74 -3.04 8.47
N GLU A 201 2.52 -2.63 9.48
CA GLU A 201 2.04 -1.75 10.57
C GLU A 201 1.46 -0.44 10.03
N PHE A 202 2.17 0.22 9.11
CA PHE A 202 1.70 1.45 8.48
C PHE A 202 0.39 1.23 7.72
N ALA A 203 0.27 0.15 6.94
CA ALA A 203 -0.96 -0.15 6.20
C ALA A 203 -2.15 -0.36 7.15
N LEU A 204 -1.95 -1.08 8.26
CA LEU A 204 -2.98 -1.32 9.29
C LEU A 204 -3.38 -0.04 10.02
N GLU A 205 -2.42 0.81 10.38
CA GLU A 205 -2.68 2.14 10.97
C GLU A 205 -3.52 2.99 10.02
N ARG A 206 -3.10 3.09 8.75
CA ARG A 206 -3.79 3.88 7.73
C ARG A 206 -5.18 3.36 7.44
N GLU A 207 -5.37 2.05 7.43
CA GLU A 207 -6.70 1.46 7.33
C GLU A 207 -7.60 1.90 8.48
N THR A 208 -7.10 1.81 9.72
CA THR A 208 -7.87 2.20 10.92
C THR A 208 -8.28 3.67 10.86
N VAL A 209 -7.34 4.56 10.53
CA VAL A 209 -7.61 6.00 10.40
C VAL A 209 -8.55 6.27 9.21
N CYS A 210 -8.40 5.54 8.09
CA CYS A 210 -9.25 5.69 6.93
C CYS A 210 -10.71 5.33 7.25
N ARG A 211 -10.96 4.28 8.03
CA ARG A 211 -12.33 3.93 8.46
C ARG A 211 -13.00 5.09 9.20
N ALA A 212 -12.26 5.82 10.04
CA ALA A 212 -12.80 6.96 10.77
C ALA A 212 -12.91 8.24 9.93
N ARG A 213 -12.05 8.42 8.90
CA ARG A 213 -11.86 9.72 8.22
C ARG A 213 -12.09 9.71 6.71
N HIS A 214 -12.55 8.61 6.11
CA HIS A 214 -12.67 8.49 4.65
C HIS A 214 -13.55 9.60 4.04
N ALA A 215 -14.62 10.03 4.71
CA ALA A 215 -15.47 11.12 4.22
C ALA A 215 -14.72 12.45 4.09
N ALA A 216 -13.90 12.80 5.09
CA ALA A 216 -13.07 14.00 5.04
C ALA A 216 -12.01 13.89 3.92
N MET A 217 -11.37 12.73 3.80
CA MET A 217 -10.39 12.49 2.75
C MET A 217 -10.99 12.54 1.34
N ARG A 218 -12.21 12.02 1.15
CA ARG A 218 -12.95 12.13 -0.12
C ARG A 218 -13.20 13.59 -0.48
N ARG A 219 -13.71 14.41 0.44
CA ARG A 219 -13.92 15.85 0.19
C ARG A 219 -12.63 16.58 -0.18
N GLU A 220 -11.54 16.34 0.55
CA GLU A 220 -10.23 16.91 0.21
C GLU A 220 -9.74 16.45 -1.16
N GLN A 221 -9.94 15.17 -1.48
CA GLN A 221 -9.54 14.58 -2.76
C GLN A 221 -10.33 15.19 -3.92
N LEU A 222 -11.63 15.40 -3.75
CA LEU A 222 -12.50 16.03 -4.75
C LEU A 222 -12.14 17.50 -4.96
N HIS A 223 -11.93 18.25 -3.89
CA HIS A 223 -11.45 19.62 -3.97
C HIS A 223 -10.09 19.69 -4.71
N TRP A 224 -9.17 18.79 -4.37
CA TRP A 224 -7.88 18.70 -5.06
C TRP A 224 -8.06 18.40 -6.56
N PHE A 225 -8.96 17.48 -6.92
CA PHE A 225 -9.26 17.19 -8.32
C PHE A 225 -9.82 18.42 -9.04
N GLY A 226 -10.82 19.10 -8.48
CA GLY A 226 -11.38 20.32 -9.09
C GLY A 226 -10.35 21.43 -9.31
N LYS A 227 -9.36 21.56 -8.43
CA LYS A 227 -8.27 22.54 -8.57
C LYS A 227 -7.25 22.18 -9.65
N HIS A 228 -6.98 20.89 -9.86
CA HIS A 228 -5.87 20.45 -10.74
C HIS A 228 -6.35 19.85 -12.07
N TYR A 229 -7.63 19.52 -12.18
CA TYR A 229 -8.23 18.91 -13.36
C TYR A 229 -9.54 19.63 -13.66
N ASN A 230 -9.56 20.38 -14.76
CA ASN A 230 -10.76 21.06 -15.28
C ASN A 230 -11.84 20.07 -15.80
N THR A 231 -11.59 18.76 -15.72
CA THR A 231 -12.36 17.70 -16.36
C THR A 231 -12.95 16.68 -15.39
N TRP A 232 -12.92 16.94 -14.09
CA TRP A 232 -13.70 16.09 -13.18
C TRP A 232 -15.18 16.25 -13.50
N PRO A 233 -15.96 15.15 -13.65
CA PRO A 233 -17.41 15.29 -13.74
C PRO A 233 -17.84 16.02 -12.49
N THR A 234 -18.39 17.23 -12.66
CA THR A 234 -18.93 18.03 -11.58
C THR A 234 -19.87 17.14 -10.79
N LEU A 235 -19.46 16.75 -9.58
CA LEU A 235 -20.36 16.09 -8.66
C LEU A 235 -21.54 17.03 -8.50
N ASN A 236 -22.72 16.54 -8.82
CA ASN A 236 -23.92 17.33 -8.63
C ASN A 236 -24.04 17.59 -7.13
N PRO A 237 -23.97 18.84 -6.64
CA PRO A 237 -23.93 19.13 -5.20
C PRO A 237 -25.12 18.55 -4.42
N GLN A 238 -26.22 18.24 -5.12
CA GLN A 238 -27.41 17.62 -4.55
C GLN A 238 -27.29 16.12 -4.26
N GLU A 239 -26.24 15.43 -4.74
CA GLU A 239 -25.99 14.01 -4.41
C GLU A 239 -25.18 13.82 -3.11
N GLU A 240 -24.63 14.89 -2.50
CA GLU A 240 -23.81 14.79 -1.28
C GLU A 240 -24.62 14.67 0.02
N GLU A 241 -25.94 14.84 0.02
CA GLU A 241 -26.73 14.53 1.21
C GLU A 241 -26.93 13.01 1.30
N PRO A 242 -26.34 12.33 2.31
CA PRO A 242 -26.77 10.97 2.59
C PRO A 242 -28.27 11.07 2.88
N LYS A 243 -29.09 10.39 2.08
CA LYS A 243 -30.47 10.08 2.48
C LYS A 243 -30.34 9.43 3.84
N ARG A 244 -30.55 10.21 4.90
CA ARG A 244 -30.81 9.71 6.24
C ARG A 244 -32.06 8.88 6.08
N ARG A 245 -31.90 7.61 5.72
CA ARG A 245 -32.94 6.61 5.86
C ARG A 245 -33.19 6.57 7.36
N THR A 246 -34.18 7.34 7.77
CA THR A 246 -35.00 7.06 8.93
C THR A 246 -35.46 5.61 8.81
N HIS A 247 -34.64 4.69 9.34
CA HIS A 247 -35.13 3.45 9.90
C HIS A 247 -35.74 3.83 11.26
N LEU A 248 -36.92 4.44 11.20
CA LEU A 248 -37.89 4.40 12.26
C LEU A 248 -39.12 3.76 11.62
N GLU A 249 -39.69 2.76 12.31
CA GLU A 249 -40.91 2.03 12.00
C GLU A 249 -40.78 0.86 11.01
N MET A 250 -40.42 -0.31 11.55
CA MET A 250 -41.36 -1.43 11.79
C MET A 250 -40.75 -2.43 12.76
#